data_AF-A0A133VD82-F1
#
_entry.id   AF-A0A133VD82-F1
#
_cell.length_a   1.000
_cell.length_b   1.000
_cell.length_c   1.000
_cell.angle_alpha   90.00
_cell.angle_beta   90.00
_cell.angle_gamma   90.00
#
_symmetry.space_group_name_H-M   'P 1'
#
loop_
_entity.id
_entity.type
_entity.pdbx_description
1 polymer ?
#
loop_
_entity_poly.entity_id
_entity_poly.type
_entity_poly.pdbx_seq_one_letter_code
_entity_poly.pdbx_strand_id
1 'polypeptide(L)' 'MKEIKGNVWTFGDDISTDLIISGKYKFKTLDMSKLSKHAMEGADPEFSEKVNSGDIIVAGEN' A
#
# COMPACT_ATOMS: atom_id res chain seq x y z
N MET A 1 4.13 14.36 -22.70
CA MET A 1 4.12 13.51 -21.49
C MET A 1 2.69 13.15 -21.16
N LYS A 2 2.44 11.95 -20.62
CA LYS A 2 1.10 11.53 -20.20
C LYS A 2 0.94 11.90 -18.72
N GLU A 3 -0.08 12.67 -18.37
CA GLU A 3 -0.36 13.06 -16.98
C GLU A 3 -0.97 11.89 -16.20
N ILE A 4 -0.58 11.74 -14.94
CA ILE A 4 -1.22 10.82 -13.96
C ILE A 4 -2.08 11.69 -13.04
N LYS A 5 -3.33 11.27 -12.79
CA LYS A 5 -4.29 11.97 -11.92
C LYS A 5 -4.98 10.95 -11.01
N GLY A 6 -5.09 11.25 -9.72
CA GLY A 6 -5.72 10.41 -8.72
C GLY A 6 -5.73 11.06 -7.33
N ASN A 7 -6.45 10.47 -6.39
CA ASN A 7 -6.41 10.93 -5.00
C ASN A 7 -5.09 10.53 -4.35
N VAL A 8 -4.63 11.31 -3.38
CA VAL A 8 -3.36 11.05 -2.70
C VAL A 8 -3.62 10.44 -1.32
N TRP A 9 -2.95 9.32 -1.06
CA TRP A 9 -2.79 8.71 0.25
C TRP A 9 -1.40 9.07 0.77
N THR A 10 -1.34 9.86 1.84
CA THR A 10 -0.08 10.32 2.41
C THR A 10 0.28 9.49 3.64
N PHE A 11 1.48 8.93 3.64
CA PHE A 11 2.08 8.26 4.79
C PHE A 11 3.29 9.08 5.28
N GLY A 12 3.70 8.85 6.52
CA GLY A 12 4.84 9.54 7.12
C GLY A 12 6.19 9.00 6.63
N ASP A 13 7.22 9.28 7.43
CA ASP A 13 8.57 8.75 7.25
C ASP A 13 8.65 7.26 7.68
N ASP A 14 9.76 6.61 7.36
CA ASP A 14 10.14 5.26 7.83
C ASP A 14 9.13 4.15 7.50
N ILE A 15 8.47 4.24 6.34
CA ILE A 15 7.53 3.22 5.86
C ILE A 15 8.28 1.95 5.41
N SER A 16 8.52 1.07 6.38
CA SER A 16 9.17 -0.22 6.14
C SER A 16 8.33 -1.18 5.28
N THR A 17 8.99 -2.19 4.72
CA THR A 17 8.32 -3.20 3.87
C THR A 17 7.23 -3.97 4.59
N ASP A 18 7.34 -4.18 5.91
CA ASP A 18 6.31 -4.90 6.69
C ASP A 18 5.06 -4.04 6.93
N LEU A 19 5.19 -2.71 6.90
CA LEU A 19 4.04 -1.79 6.92
C LEU A 19 3.29 -1.81 5.57
N ILE A 20 4.02 -1.95 4.46
CA ILE A 20 3.45 -2.08 3.11
C ILE A 20 2.79 -3.44 2.90
N ILE A 21 3.47 -4.52 3.27
CA ILE A 21 2.93 -5.88 3.22
C ILE A 21 3.66 -6.77 4.23
N SER A 22 2.95 -7.22 5.26
CA SER A 22 3.57 -8.08 6.28
C SER A 22 4.09 -9.39 5.68
N GLY A 23 5.28 -9.81 6.14
CA GLY A 23 5.84 -11.13 5.84
C GLY A 23 4.85 -12.28 6.11
N LYS A 24 3.94 -12.14 7.09
CA LYS A 24 2.94 -13.17 7.44
C LYS A 24 2.02 -13.55 6.26
N TYR A 25 1.81 -12.64 5.30
CA TYR A 25 1.03 -12.89 4.08
C TYR A 25 1.93 -13.29 2.92
N LYS A 26 3.05 -12.59 2.73
CA LYS A 26 4.02 -12.85 1.65
C LYS A 26 4.58 -14.28 1.70
N PHE A 27 4.83 -14.82 2.89
CA PHE A 27 5.31 -16.20 3.05
C PHE A 27 4.23 -17.25 2.86
N LYS A 28 2.94 -16.88 2.89
CA LYS A 28 1.82 -17.81 2.64
C LYS A 28 1.47 -17.92 1.17
N THR A 29 1.67 -16.86 0.38
CA THR A 29 1.32 -16.85 -1.04
C THR A 29 2.02 -15.75 -1.81
N LEU A 30 2.22 -15.97 -3.11
CA LEU A 30 2.66 -14.96 -4.08
C LEU A 30 1.51 -14.46 -4.99
N ASP A 31 0.27 -14.89 -4.72
CA ASP A 31 -0.91 -14.44 -5.46
C ASP A 31 -1.20 -12.97 -5.14
N MET A 32 -1.00 -12.10 -6.12
CA MET A 32 -1.18 -10.66 -5.98
C MET A 32 -2.61 -10.26 -5.63
N SER A 33 -3.62 -11.04 -6.04
CA SER A 33 -5.03 -10.76 -5.71
C SER A 33 -5.33 -11.01 -4.23
N LYS A 34 -4.54 -11.86 -3.58
CA LYS A 34 -4.63 -12.12 -2.13
C LYS A 34 -3.78 -11.12 -1.36
N LEU A 35 -2.58 -10.82 -1.85
CA LEU A 35 -1.67 -9.87 -1.20
C LEU A 35 -2.23 -8.44 -1.21
N SER A 36 -2.88 -8.02 -2.30
CA SER A 36 -3.43 -6.66 -2.41
C SER A 36 -4.48 -6.34 -1.35
N LYS A 37 -5.20 -7.35 -0.84
CA LYS A 37 -6.18 -7.19 0.25
C LYS A 37 -5.55 -6.77 1.58
N HIS A 38 -4.24 -6.90 1.69
CA HIS A 38 -3.46 -6.60 2.91
C HIS A 38 -2.42 -5.50 2.67
N ALA A 39 -2.48 -4.83 1.51
CA ALA A 39 -1.57 -3.74 1.20
C ALA A 39 -1.77 -2.59 2.21
N MET A 40 -0.67 -2.05 2.70
CA MET A 40 -0.59 -0.99 3.70
C MET A 40 -1.30 -1.27 5.04
N GLU A 41 -1.79 -2.49 5.29
CA GLU A 41 -2.54 -2.85 6.52
C GLU A 41 -1.77 -2.52 7.80
N GLY A 42 -0.43 -2.60 7.75
CA GLY A 42 0.43 -2.28 8.89
C GLY A 42 0.48 -0.78 9.20
N ALA A 43 0.27 0.09 8.20
CA ALA A 43 0.22 1.53 8.36
C ALA A 43 -1.21 2.05 8.55
N ASP A 44 -2.17 1.53 7.78
CA ASP A 44 -3.60 1.81 7.89
C ASP A 44 -4.40 0.53 7.58
N PRO A 45 -5.05 -0.10 8.60
CA PRO A 45 -5.81 -1.34 8.44
C PRO A 45 -6.98 -1.26 7.45
N GLU A 46 -7.51 -0.06 7.18
CA GLU A 46 -8.66 0.15 6.30
C GLU A 46 -8.25 0.56 4.88
N PHE A 47 -6.94 0.71 4.61
CA PHE A 47 -6.43 1.22 3.34
C PHE A 47 -6.87 0.38 2.14
N SER A 48 -6.70 -0.94 2.20
CA SER A 48 -6.94 -1.85 1.07
C SER A 48 -8.41 -1.88 0.64
N GLU A 49 -9.33 -1.50 1.53
CA GLU A 49 -10.77 -1.41 1.25
C GLU A 49 -11.17 -0.06 0.65
N LYS A 50 -10.39 1.00 0.91
CA LYS A 50 -10.71 2.37 0.52
C LYS A 50 -9.95 2.85 -0.72
N VAL A 51 -8.76 2.31 -0.97
CA VAL A 51 -7.93 2.71 -2.11
C VAL A 51 -8.60 2.32 -3.43
N ASN A 52 -8.56 3.24 -4.40
CA ASN A 52 -9.12 3.02 -5.72
C ASN A 52 -8.03 2.96 -6.79
N SER A 53 -8.36 2.31 -7.92
CA SER A 53 -7.47 2.32 -9.08
C SER A 53 -7.19 3.74 -9.55
N GLY A 54 -5.92 4.09 -9.69
CA GLY A 54 -5.47 5.43 -10.07
C GLY A 54 -5.10 6.32 -8.89
N ASP A 55 -5.43 5.94 -7.65
CA ASP A 55 -4.93 6.63 -6.46
C ASP A 55 -3.40 6.52 -6.37
N ILE A 56 -2.79 7.49 -5.68
CA ILE A 56 -1.35 7.70 -5.60
C ILE A 56 -0.94 7.62 -4.13
N ILE A 57 0.12 6.86 -3.84
CA ILE A 57 0.75 6.84 -2.52
C ILE A 57 1.90 7.84 -2.52
N VAL A 58 1.96 8.69 -1.50
CA VAL A 58 3.09 9.57 -1.20
C VAL A 58 3.56 9.26 0.22
N ALA A 59 4.86 9.08 0.41
CA ALA A 59 5.47 8.84 1.71
C ALA A 59 6.63 9.81 1.93
N GLY A 60 7.04 9.95 3.19
CA GLY A 60 8.19 10.76 3.59
C GLY A 60 9.53 10.08 3.33
N GLU A 61 10.55 10.46 4.12
CA GLU A 61 11.89 9.90 4.04
C GLU A 61 11.99 8.53 4.76
N ASN A 62 13.14 7.87 4.64
CA ASN A 62 13.47 6.60 5.32
C ASN A 62 14.81 6.75 6.05
#